data_AF-A0A0S9CJL3-F1
#
_entry.id   AF-A0A0S9CJL3-F1
#
_cell.length_a   1.000
_cell.length_b   1.000
_cell.length_c   1.000
_cell.angle_alpha   90.00
_cell.angle_beta   90.00
_cell.angle_gamma   90.00
#
_symmetry.space_group_name_H-M   'P 1'
#
loop_
_entity.id
_entity.type
_entity.pdbx_description
1 polymer ?
#
loop_
_entity_poly.entity_id
_entity_poly.type
_entity_poly.pdbx_seq_one_letter_code
_entity_poly.pdbx_strand_id
1 'polypeptide(L)'
;MMLICTVLATATLSGASAAQTTFEGAGQESRLDCDGGEAHITGASNRITVDGPCELLSVEGAGNIVSVDLSAKSAIRVVGSSNRITWRAPEKARPRISSTGAGNSIRRAQ
;
A
#
# COMPACT_ATOMS: atom_id res chain seq x y z
N MET A 1 -28.24 -47.40 16.75
CA MET A 1 -28.34 -47.36 15.28
C MET A 1 -28.41 -45.90 14.86
N MET A 2 -27.28 -45.31 14.47
CA MET A 2 -27.10 -43.89 14.12
C MET A 2 -27.85 -43.56 12.82
N LEU A 3 -28.65 -42.49 12.81
CA LEU A 3 -29.11 -41.83 11.58
C LEU A 3 -28.42 -40.46 11.52
N ILE A 4 -27.31 -40.39 10.78
CA ILE A 4 -26.54 -39.16 10.58
C ILE A 4 -27.25 -38.31 9.52
N CYS A 5 -27.60 -37.09 9.91
CA CYS A 5 -28.12 -36.05 9.04
C CYS A 5 -26.93 -35.28 8.45
N THR A 6 -26.48 -35.65 7.25
CA THR A 6 -25.33 -34.99 6.60
C THR A 6 -25.83 -33.80 5.80
N VAL A 7 -25.92 -32.64 6.45
CA VAL A 7 -26.25 -31.37 5.80
C VAL A 7 -25.05 -30.87 4.99
N LEU A 8 -25.36 -30.48 3.76
CA LEU A 8 -24.52 -29.85 2.74
C LEU A 8 -23.81 -28.60 3.28
N ALA A 9 -22.47 -28.59 3.27
CA ALA A 9 -21.67 -27.39 3.50
C ALA A 9 -20.93 -27.03 2.21
N THR A 10 -21.51 -26.15 1.41
CA THR A 10 -20.79 -25.46 0.33
C THR A 10 -19.86 -24.43 0.96
N ALA A 11 -18.58 -24.77 1.10
CA ALA A 11 -17.55 -23.83 1.51
C ALA A 11 -17.41 -22.76 0.41
N THR A 12 -17.81 -21.52 0.73
CA THR A 12 -17.57 -20.35 -0.10
C THR A 12 -16.07 -20.13 -0.24
N LEU A 13 -15.56 -20.18 -1.46
CA LEU A 13 -14.21 -19.72 -1.80
C LEU A 13 -14.15 -18.22 -1.49
N SER A 14 -13.61 -17.87 -0.32
CA SER A 14 -13.17 -16.50 -0.06
C SER A 14 -11.95 -16.27 -0.96
N GLY A 15 -12.20 -15.73 -2.15
CA GLY A 15 -11.14 -15.18 -2.97
C GLY A 15 -10.47 -14.07 -2.16
N ALA A 16 -9.17 -14.17 -1.96
CA ALA A 16 -8.37 -13.07 -1.47
C ALA A 16 -8.53 -11.92 -2.48
N SER A 17 -9.49 -11.04 -2.24
CA SER A 17 -9.52 -9.74 -2.89
C SER A 17 -8.37 -9.00 -2.26
N ALA A 18 -7.25 -8.87 -2.98
CA ALA A 18 -6.19 -7.97 -2.55
C ALA A 18 -6.85 -6.59 -2.38
N ALA A 19 -6.85 -6.06 -1.16
CA ALA A 19 -7.41 -4.74 -0.91
C ALA A 19 -6.65 -3.73 -1.78
N GLN A 20 -7.35 -2.87 -2.51
CA GLN A 20 -6.73 -1.84 -3.34
C GLN A 20 -7.32 -0.51 -2.96
N THR A 21 -6.49 0.38 -2.44
CA THR A 21 -6.89 1.73 -2.04
C THR A 21 -6.23 2.74 -2.97
N THR A 22 -7.05 3.54 -3.64
CA THR A 22 -6.58 4.54 -4.60
C THR A 22 -6.87 5.95 -4.08
N PHE A 23 -5.93 6.85 -4.29
CA PHE A 23 -6.08 8.27 -4.05
C PHE A 23 -5.68 9.06 -5.28
N GLU A 24 -6.53 10.00 -5.70
CA GLU A 24 -6.27 10.91 -6.81
C GLU A 24 -6.58 12.34 -6.37
N GLY A 25 -5.64 13.26 -6.59
CA GLY A 25 -5.86 14.66 -6.23
C GLY A 25 -4.61 15.53 -6.36
N ALA A 26 -4.75 16.81 -6.01
CA ALA A 26 -3.63 17.74 -5.97
C ALA A 26 -3.73 18.71 -4.79
N GLY A 27 -2.62 18.91 -4.07
CA GLY A 27 -2.57 19.83 -2.93
C GLY A 27 -3.47 19.41 -1.76
N GLN A 28 -3.76 18.12 -1.64
CA GLN A 28 -4.67 17.58 -0.62
C GLN A 28 -3.91 16.86 0.49
N GLU A 29 -4.51 16.79 1.67
CA GLU A 29 -4.06 15.95 2.76
C GLU A 29 -5.09 14.84 3.01
N SER A 30 -4.64 13.59 3.08
CA SER A 30 -5.55 12.45 3.27
C SER A 30 -4.88 11.30 4.01
N ARG A 31 -5.74 10.43 4.56
CA ARG A 31 -5.35 9.20 5.24
C ARG A 31 -6.05 8.03 4.56
N LEU A 32 -5.28 7.01 4.20
CA LEU A 32 -5.73 5.82 3.51
C LEU A 32 -5.46 4.61 4.39
N ASP A 33 -6.38 3.65 4.40
CA ASP A 33 -6.11 2.34 4.96
C ASP A 33 -5.82 1.35 3.83
N CYS A 34 -4.72 0.63 3.96
CA CYS A 34 -4.23 -0.28 2.93
C CYS A 34 -4.81 -1.69 3.06
N ASP A 35 -5.36 -2.03 4.24
CA ASP A 35 -5.93 -3.34 4.58
C ASP A 35 -5.09 -4.54 4.12
N GLY A 36 -3.76 -4.41 4.20
CA GLY A 36 -2.83 -5.48 3.80
C GLY A 36 -2.61 -5.65 2.29
N GLY A 37 -3.18 -4.79 1.45
CA GLY A 37 -3.05 -4.88 0.00
C GLY A 37 -2.19 -3.76 -0.60
N GLU A 38 -2.72 -3.06 -1.60
CA GLU A 38 -2.00 -2.08 -2.41
C GLU A 38 -2.55 -0.67 -2.23
N ALA A 39 -1.66 0.31 -2.10
CA ALA A 39 -2.00 1.73 -2.12
C ALA A 39 -1.48 2.39 -3.40
N HIS A 40 -2.38 3.04 -4.15
CA HIS A 40 -2.08 3.77 -5.37
C HIS A 40 -2.37 5.25 -5.16
N ILE A 41 -1.36 6.09 -5.32
CA ILE A 41 -1.46 7.54 -5.09
C ILE A 41 -1.06 8.26 -6.38
N THR A 42 -2.00 8.98 -6.98
CA THR A 42 -1.78 9.72 -8.22
C THR A 42 -2.03 11.21 -8.00
N GLY A 43 -1.14 12.05 -8.55
CA GLY A 43 -1.32 13.49 -8.63
C GLY A 43 -0.13 14.28 -8.10
N ALA A 44 -0.36 15.47 -7.55
CA ALA A 44 0.74 16.38 -7.23
C ALA A 44 0.59 17.13 -5.90
N SER A 45 1.71 17.35 -5.22
CA SER A 45 1.78 18.12 -3.97
C SER A 45 0.83 17.63 -2.88
N ASN A 46 0.52 16.32 -2.86
CA ASN A 46 -0.34 15.74 -1.84
C ASN A 46 0.45 15.35 -0.59
N ARG A 47 -0.20 15.36 0.58
CA ARG A 47 0.31 14.78 1.82
C ARG A 47 -0.56 13.59 2.20
N ILE A 48 -0.03 12.38 2.03
CA ILE A 48 -0.80 11.15 2.25
C ILE A 48 -0.18 10.33 3.38
N THR A 49 -1.02 9.87 4.31
CA THR A 49 -0.65 8.84 5.28
C THR A 49 -1.37 7.57 4.94
N VAL A 50 -0.62 6.48 4.75
CA VAL A 50 -1.15 5.16 4.42
C VAL A 50 -0.88 4.23 5.59
N ASP A 51 -1.95 3.76 6.21
CA ASP A 51 -1.90 2.87 7.36
C ASP A 51 -2.20 1.43 6.99
N GLY A 52 -1.82 0.52 7.89
CA GLY A 52 -1.95 -0.92 7.66
C GLY A 52 -0.72 -1.50 6.94
N PRO A 53 -0.56 -2.83 6.94
CA PRO A 53 0.63 -3.49 6.42
C PRO A 53 0.58 -3.57 4.88
N CYS A 54 0.85 -2.48 4.17
CA CYS A 54 0.81 -2.50 2.69
C CYS A 54 1.81 -3.49 2.09
N GLU A 55 1.36 -4.25 1.10
CA GLU A 55 2.20 -5.07 0.23
C GLU A 55 2.80 -4.23 -0.91
N LEU A 56 2.08 -3.22 -1.41
CA LEU A 56 2.57 -2.34 -2.45
C LEU A 56 2.18 -0.88 -2.18
N LEU A 57 3.14 0.03 -2.29
CA LEU A 57 2.89 1.45 -2.46
C LEU A 57 3.29 1.86 -3.87
N SER A 58 2.35 2.36 -4.66
CA SER A 58 2.59 2.97 -5.97
C SER A 58 2.28 4.47 -5.88
N VAL A 59 3.25 5.32 -6.21
CA VAL A 59 3.08 6.77 -6.24
C VAL A 59 3.42 7.30 -7.62
N GLU A 60 2.48 7.98 -8.26
CA GLU A 60 2.62 8.60 -9.56
C GLU A 60 2.37 10.11 -9.50
N GLY A 61 3.31 10.88 -10.06
CA GLY A 61 3.19 12.32 -10.20
C GLY A 61 4.34 13.08 -9.53
N ALA A 62 4.06 14.25 -8.96
CA ALA A 62 5.13 15.17 -8.54
C ALA A 62 4.93 15.85 -7.19
N GLY A 63 6.00 15.93 -6.40
CA GLY A 63 5.99 16.69 -5.14
C GLY A 63 5.13 16.08 -4.03
N ASN A 64 4.73 14.81 -4.15
CA ASN A 64 3.91 14.16 -3.13
C ASN A 64 4.76 13.81 -1.89
N ILE A 65 4.19 13.99 -0.70
CA ILE A 65 4.76 13.59 0.59
C ILE A 65 3.93 12.43 1.13
N VAL A 66 4.49 11.23 1.16
CA VAL A 66 3.77 10.02 1.57
C VAL A 66 4.43 9.38 2.77
N SER A 67 3.65 9.02 3.77
CA SER A 67 4.07 8.15 4.88
C SER A 67 3.31 6.83 4.78
N VAL A 68 3.99 5.68 4.83
CA VAL A 68 3.35 4.37 4.68
C VAL A 68 3.87 3.35 5.71
N ASP A 69 2.98 2.51 6.22
CA ASP A 69 3.34 1.27 6.90
C ASP A 69 3.33 0.10 5.90
N LEU A 70 4.39 -0.69 5.91
CA LEU A 70 4.61 -1.77 4.95
C LEU A 70 4.67 -3.12 5.66
N SER A 71 4.16 -4.14 4.97
CA SER A 71 4.29 -5.53 5.39
C SER A 71 5.73 -6.05 5.21
N ALA A 72 6.01 -7.24 5.77
CA ALA A 72 7.34 -7.86 5.74
C ALA A 72 7.85 -8.13 4.30
N LYS A 73 6.93 -8.48 3.39
CA LYS A 73 7.17 -8.65 1.95
C LYS A 73 6.41 -7.58 1.21
N SER A 74 7.09 -6.50 0.87
CA SER A 74 6.44 -5.32 0.28
C SER A 74 7.27 -4.70 -0.84
N ALA A 75 6.66 -3.79 -1.59
CA ALA A 75 7.31 -3.02 -2.63
C ALA A 75 6.89 -1.55 -2.58
N ILE A 76 7.79 -0.67 -2.99
CA ILE A 76 7.54 0.76 -3.18
C ILE A 76 7.93 1.08 -4.62
N ARG A 77 6.98 1.62 -5.38
CA ARG A 77 7.19 2.10 -6.74
C ARG A 77 6.84 3.58 -6.80
N VAL A 78 7.79 4.39 -7.25
CA VAL A 78 7.60 5.83 -7.43
C VAL A 78 7.88 6.18 -8.87
N VAL A 79 6.95 6.89 -9.52
CA VAL A 79 7.10 7.40 -10.88
C VAL A 79 6.82 8.90 -10.89
N GLY A 80 7.75 9.66 -11.48
CA GLY A 80 7.66 11.12 -11.59
C GLY A 80 8.77 11.80 -10.80
N SER A 81 8.49 12.97 -10.22
CA SER A 81 9.56 13.87 -9.78
C SER A 81 9.35 14.48 -8.40
N SER A 82 10.43 14.67 -7.65
CA SER A 82 10.44 15.36 -6.34
C SER A 82 9.48 14.77 -5.29
N ASN A 83 9.13 13.49 -5.39
CA ASN A 83 8.29 12.83 -4.39
C ASN A 83 9.12 12.46 -3.15
N ARG A 84 8.55 12.62 -1.96
CA ARG A 84 9.16 12.27 -0.67
C ARG A 84 8.36 11.16 -0.02
N ILE A 85 8.94 9.97 0.03
CA ILE A 85 8.32 8.79 0.64
C ILE A 85 9.04 8.44 1.92
N THR A 86 8.29 8.36 3.01
CA THR A 86 8.76 7.84 4.30
C THR A 86 8.03 6.54 4.58
N TRP A 87 8.74 5.48 4.92
CA TRP A 87 8.12 4.17 5.11
C TRP A 87 8.57 3.50 6.41
N ARG A 88 7.65 2.78 7.04
CA ARG A 88 7.89 1.92 8.20
C ARG A 88 7.61 0.48 7.82
N ALA A 89 8.36 -0.44 8.42
CA ALA A 89 8.18 -1.87 8.20
C ALA A 89 8.83 -2.63 9.36
N PRO A 90 8.42 -3.87 9.66
CA PRO A 90 9.06 -4.67 10.70
C PRO A 90 10.56 -4.86 10.45
N GLU A 91 11.36 -5.11 11.49
CA GLU A 91 12.85 -5.07 11.43
C GLU A 91 13.44 -5.94 10.30
N LYS A 92 12.85 -7.11 10.03
CA LYS A 92 13.33 -8.05 9.02
C LYS A 92 12.79 -7.77 7.61
N ALA A 93 11.94 -6.76 7.44
CA ALA A 93 11.33 -6.43 6.17
C ALA A 93 12.36 -5.87 5.18
N ARG A 94 12.33 -6.38 3.95
CA ARG A 94 13.18 -5.93 2.85
C ARG A 94 12.29 -5.53 1.66
N PRO A 95 11.70 -4.33 1.69
CA PRO A 95 10.85 -3.89 0.59
C PRO A 95 11.66 -3.72 -0.69
N ARG A 96 11.06 -4.08 -1.83
CA ARG A 96 11.63 -3.76 -3.14
C ARG A 96 11.34 -2.31 -3.47
N ILE A 97 12.37 -1.49 -3.62
CA ILE A 97 12.21 -0.05 -3.88
C ILE A 97 12.60 0.23 -5.33
N SER A 98 11.71 0.88 -6.07
CA SER A 98 11.92 1.38 -7.43
C SER A 98 11.49 2.83 -7.53
N SER A 99 12.34 3.67 -8.12
CA SER A 99 12.07 5.08 -8.36
C SER A 99 12.45 5.44 -9.78
N THR A 100 11.48 5.90 -10.56
CA THR A 100 11.63 6.35 -11.94
C THR A 100 11.35 7.84 -12.02
N GLY A 101 12.25 8.60 -12.65
CA GLY A 101 12.20 10.06 -12.74
C GLY A 101 13.26 10.75 -11.88
N ALA A 102 13.05 12.01 -11.51
CA ALA A 102 14.12 12.86 -10.94
C ALA A 102 13.76 13.43 -9.56
N GLY A 103 14.75 13.48 -8.65
CA GLY A 103 14.59 14.16 -7.35
C GLY A 103 13.71 13.45 -6.31
N ASN A 104 13.29 12.21 -6.57
CA ASN A 104 12.55 11.43 -5.58
C ASN A 104 13.44 11.06 -4.38
N SER A 105 12.89 11.11 -3.18
CA SER A 105 13.55 10.77 -1.92
C SER A 105 12.74 9.71 -1.18
N ILE A 106 13.30 8.50 -1.03
CA ILE A 106 12.64 7.39 -0.35
C ILE A 106 13.46 7.01 0.89
N ARG A 107 12.88 7.11 2.09
CA ARG A 107 13.57 6.91 3.36
C ARG A 107 12.77 6.01 4.30
N ARG A 108 13.46 5.12 5.01
CA ARG A 108 12.86 4.41 6.15
C ARG A 108 12.71 5.39 7.32
N ALA A 109 11.57 5.39 8.00
CA ALA A 109 11.45 6.08 9.29
C ALA A 109 12.34 5.34 10.30
N GLN A 110 13.23 6.08 10.97
CA GLN A 110 14.13 5.54 12.00
C GLN A 110 13.38 5.19 13.27
#